data_AF-A0A151WZM1-F1
#
_entry.id   AF-A0A151WZM1-F1
#
_cell.length_a   1.000
_cell.length_b   1.000
_cell.length_c   1.000
_cell.angle_alpha   90.00
_cell.angle_beta   90.00
_cell.angle_gamma   90.00
#
_symmetry.space_group_name_H-M   'P 1'
#
loop_
_entity.id
_entity.type
_entity.pdbx_description
1 polymer ?
#
loop_
_entity_poly.entity_id
_entity_poly.type
_entity_poly.pdbx_seq_one_letter_code
_entity_poly.pdbx_strand_id
1 'polypeptide(L)'
;MTKTLERALAPLMIIGSFCDLSIFEYPRGQPRAYLSCLYALIKWSFLTYYVYYPVYIYQFQIGRIYYENFVPLLSITLILISFCRFKELKMCLRKLAIVDDTLEVLGTPKEYQRLRNWIIRIIIGWLAYIFSKFACFNIIYYFFDNNYGINSTFVAYMVMLVEYSTYVIVLNILISATILGLVRVYTFTL
;
A
#
# COMPACT_ATOMS: atom_id res chain seq x y z
N MET A 1 20.74 21.70 6.17
CA MET A 1 20.16 20.36 6.44
C MET A 1 19.59 19.83 5.13
N THR A 2 20.30 18.93 4.45
CA THR A 2 19.95 18.48 3.09
C THR A 2 18.63 17.71 3.12
N LYS A 3 17.59 18.33 2.57
CA LYS A 3 16.30 17.67 2.32
C LYS A 3 16.54 16.75 1.13
N THR A 4 16.64 15.45 1.35
CA THR A 4 16.80 14.47 0.28
C THR A 4 15.44 14.00 -0.20
N LEU A 5 15.31 13.70 -1.49
CA LEU A 5 14.13 13.09 -2.10
C LEU A 5 13.62 11.87 -1.31
N GLU A 6 14.55 11.03 -0.84
CA GLU A 6 14.24 9.86 -0.02
C GLU A 6 13.47 10.22 1.27
N ARG A 7 13.80 11.37 1.89
CA ARG A 7 13.11 11.85 3.09
C ARG A 7 11.72 12.41 2.79
N ALA A 8 11.48 12.91 1.59
CA ALA A 8 10.16 13.36 1.16
C ALA A 8 9.22 12.16 0.88
N LEU A 9 9.76 11.07 0.34
CA LEU A 9 9.03 9.82 0.05
C LEU A 9 8.93 8.86 1.25
N ALA A 10 9.71 9.09 2.30
CA ALA A 10 9.76 8.23 3.49
C ALA A 10 8.37 7.87 4.08
N PRO A 11 7.41 8.81 4.24
CA PRO A 11 6.09 8.46 4.78
C PRO A 11 5.36 7.41 3.93
N LEU A 12 5.45 7.52 2.61
CA LEU A 12 4.82 6.59 1.68
C LEU A 12 5.50 5.22 1.69
N MET A 13 6.84 5.21 1.72
CA MET A 13 7.63 3.98 1.80
C MET A 13 7.42 3.25 3.13
N ILE A 14 7.29 3.98 4.26
CA ILE A 14 7.01 3.38 5.56
C ILE A 14 5.66 2.65 5.54
N ILE A 15 4.61 3.30 5.03
CA ILE A 15 3.28 2.68 4.92
C ILE A 15 3.30 1.51 3.94
N GLY A 16 4.00 1.64 2.82
CA GLY A 16 4.26 0.55 1.88
C GLY A 16 4.90 -0.66 2.57
N SER A 17 5.84 -0.43 3.48
CA SER A 17 6.53 -1.50 4.22
C SER A 17 5.61 -2.26 5.15
N PHE A 18 4.71 -1.55 5.85
CA PHE A 18 3.68 -2.18 6.70
C PHE A 18 2.68 -3.02 5.90
N CYS A 19 2.43 -2.64 4.66
CA CYS A 19 1.55 -3.36 3.72
C CYS A 19 2.30 -4.38 2.86
N ASP A 20 3.54 -4.75 3.21
CA ASP A 20 4.35 -5.74 2.49
C ASP A 20 4.77 -5.33 1.06
N LEU A 21 4.57 -4.07 0.70
CA LEU A 21 4.92 -3.51 -0.61
C LEU A 21 6.35 -2.97 -0.66
N SER A 22 7.06 -2.88 0.46
CA SER A 22 8.47 -2.51 0.47
C SER A 22 9.26 -3.23 1.55
N ILE A 23 10.58 -3.29 1.38
CA ILE A 23 11.46 -3.96 2.33
C ILE A 23 11.62 -3.12 3.61
N PHE A 24 11.52 -3.77 4.77
CA PHE A 24 11.83 -3.16 6.06
C PHE A 24 13.31 -2.76 6.12
N GLU A 25 13.56 -1.47 6.28
CA GLU A 25 14.87 -0.90 6.57
C GLU A 25 14.93 -0.43 8.03
N TYR A 26 14.98 -1.39 8.95
CA TYR A 26 15.19 -1.12 10.38
C TYR A 26 16.40 -1.91 10.91
N PRO A 27 17.49 -1.25 11.35
CA PRO A 27 17.79 0.19 11.32
C PRO A 27 18.03 0.74 9.90
N ARG A 28 17.84 2.07 9.74
CA ARG A 28 17.92 2.77 8.45
C ARG A 28 19.28 2.52 7.77
N GLY A 29 19.25 1.95 6.57
CA GLY A 29 20.45 1.60 5.80
C GLY A 29 20.78 0.11 5.71
N GLN A 30 20.15 -0.74 6.53
CA GLN A 30 20.27 -2.21 6.41
C GLN A 30 18.95 -2.82 5.92
N PRO A 31 18.78 -3.05 4.60
CA PRO A 31 17.57 -3.69 4.08
C PRO A 31 17.52 -5.16 4.52
N ARG A 32 16.54 -5.51 5.35
CA ARG A 32 16.31 -6.89 5.81
C ARG A 32 15.31 -7.57 4.90
N ALA A 33 15.73 -7.83 3.66
CA ALA A 33 14.89 -8.42 2.62
C ALA A 33 14.30 -9.77 3.05
N TYR A 34 15.11 -10.61 3.70
CA TYR A 34 14.70 -11.93 4.17
C TYR A 34 13.59 -11.86 5.23
N LEU A 35 13.75 -11.01 6.25
CA LEU A 35 12.74 -10.84 7.30
C LEU A 35 11.45 -10.21 6.78
N SER A 36 11.56 -9.28 5.82
CA SER A 36 10.39 -8.69 5.16
C SER A 36 9.62 -9.72 4.34
N CYS A 37 10.34 -10.59 3.61
CA CYS A 37 9.75 -11.68 2.83
C CYS A 37 9.06 -12.71 3.75
N LEU A 38 9.72 -13.14 4.83
CA LEU A 38 9.12 -14.03 5.81
C LEU A 38 7.87 -13.42 6.46
N TYR A 39 7.92 -12.15 6.83
CA TYR A 39 6.78 -11.44 7.39
C TYR A 39 5.60 -11.43 6.42
N ALA A 40 5.84 -11.05 5.16
CA ALA A 40 4.82 -11.07 4.12
C ALA A 40 4.25 -12.49 3.95
N LEU A 41 5.11 -13.51 3.81
CA LEU A 41 4.67 -14.90 3.66
C LEU A 41 3.79 -15.38 4.82
N ILE A 42 4.20 -15.13 6.06
CA ILE A 42 3.44 -15.54 7.25
C ILE A 42 2.08 -14.85 7.28
N LYS A 43 2.07 -13.53 7.10
CA LYS A 43 0.85 -12.72 7.14
C LYS A 43 -0.14 -13.10 6.04
N TRP A 44 0.34 -13.26 4.81
CA TRP A 44 -0.51 -13.64 3.68
C TRP A 44 -0.96 -15.10 3.74
N SER A 45 -0.14 -16.01 4.27
CA SER A 45 -0.56 -17.39 4.54
C SER A 45 -1.66 -17.43 5.59
N PHE A 46 -1.51 -16.67 6.68
CA PHE A 46 -2.52 -16.56 7.73
C PHE A 46 -3.83 -15.97 7.18
N LEU A 47 -3.76 -14.86 6.44
CA LEU A 47 -4.93 -14.21 5.83
C LEU A 47 -5.63 -15.15 4.84
N THR A 48 -4.86 -15.85 3.99
CA THR A 48 -5.41 -16.79 3.01
C THR A 48 -6.12 -17.95 3.70
N TYR A 49 -5.50 -18.56 4.71
CA TYR A 49 -6.04 -19.73 5.38
C TYR A 49 -7.25 -19.42 6.25
N TYR A 50 -7.19 -18.36 7.08
CA TYR A 50 -8.24 -18.07 8.06
C TYR A 50 -9.39 -17.22 7.51
N VAL A 51 -9.14 -16.40 6.49
CA VAL A 51 -10.13 -15.44 5.99
C VAL A 51 -10.62 -15.82 4.60
N TYR A 52 -9.72 -15.94 3.63
CA TYR A 52 -10.13 -16.12 2.24
C TYR A 52 -10.61 -17.54 1.92
N TYR A 53 -9.94 -18.56 2.44
CA TYR A 53 -10.28 -19.95 2.14
C TYR A 53 -11.69 -20.35 2.61
N PRO A 54 -12.14 -20.02 3.84
CA PRO A 54 -13.53 -20.26 4.27
C PRO A 54 -14.56 -19.54 3.39
N VAL A 55 -14.27 -18.30 3.00
CA VAL A 55 -15.15 -17.52 2.10
C VAL A 55 -15.27 -18.20 0.73
N TYR A 56 -14.16 -18.70 0.18
CA TYR A 56 -14.18 -19.43 -1.09
C TYR A 56 -14.97 -20.73 -1.02
N ILE A 57 -14.83 -21.51 0.06
CA ILE A 57 -15.62 -22.74 0.26
C ILE A 57 -17.12 -22.40 0.29
N TYR A 58 -17.49 -21.40 1.09
CA TYR A 58 -18.88 -20.99 1.23
C TYR A 58 -19.48 -20.55 -0.11
N GLN A 59 -18.77 -19.73 -0.87
CA GLN A 59 -19.24 -19.28 -2.17
C GLN A 59 -19.31 -20.40 -3.21
N PHE A 60 -18.33 -21.32 -3.19
CA PHE A 60 -18.32 -22.49 -4.06
C PHE A 60 -19.53 -23.40 -3.80
N GLN A 61 -19.90 -23.62 -2.54
CA GLN A 61 -21.11 -24.38 -2.16
C GLN A 61 -22.40 -23.76 -2.69
N ILE A 62 -22.46 -22.43 -2.80
CA ILE A 62 -23.62 -21.67 -3.32
C ILE A 62 -23.57 -21.58 -4.86
N GLY A 63 -22.50 -22.07 -5.50
CA GLY A 63 -22.33 -22.02 -6.95
C GLY A 63 -22.11 -20.61 -7.50
N ARG A 64 -21.62 -19.68 -6.67
CA ARG A 64 -21.37 -18.29 -7.08
C ARG A 64 -19.88 -18.01 -7.11
N ILE A 65 -19.42 -17.39 -8.20
CA ILE A 65 -18.06 -16.89 -8.34
C ILE A 65 -18.14 -15.37 -8.49
N TYR A 66 -17.51 -14.64 -7.57
CA TYR A 66 -17.43 -13.19 -7.63
C TYR A 66 -16.04 -12.75 -8.09
N TYR A 67 -15.97 -11.63 -8.80
CA TYR A 67 -14.71 -10.99 -9.18
C TYR A 67 -13.79 -10.74 -7.97
N GLU A 68 -14.37 -10.45 -6.81
CA GLU A 68 -13.66 -10.20 -5.55
C GLU A 68 -12.75 -11.37 -5.13
N ASN A 69 -13.04 -12.60 -5.56
CA ASN A 69 -12.22 -13.77 -5.24
C ASN A 69 -10.85 -13.76 -5.92
N PHE A 70 -10.70 -13.02 -7.01
CA PHE A 70 -9.42 -12.90 -7.72
C PHE A 70 -8.55 -11.78 -7.12
N VAL A 71 -9.12 -10.90 -6.29
CA VAL A 71 -8.44 -9.75 -5.71
C VAL A 71 -7.29 -10.16 -4.78
N PRO A 72 -7.43 -11.18 -3.90
CA PRO A 72 -6.33 -11.67 -3.08
C PRO A 72 -5.17 -12.24 -3.91
N LEU A 73 -5.47 -13.01 -4.95
CA LEU A 73 -4.45 -13.55 -5.85
C LEU A 73 -3.68 -12.43 -6.56
N LEU A 74 -4.40 -11.43 -7.08
CA LEU A 74 -3.79 -10.24 -7.65
C LEU A 74 -2.88 -9.54 -6.63
N SER A 75 -3.33 -9.35 -5.40
CA SER A 75 -2.54 -8.69 -4.35
C SER A 75 -1.25 -9.44 -4.02
N ILE A 76 -1.27 -10.78 -3.94
CA ILE A 76 -0.07 -11.61 -3.72
C ILE A 76 0.90 -11.45 -4.88
N THR A 77 0.43 -11.48 -6.13
CA THR A 77 1.31 -11.30 -7.29
C THR A 77 1.97 -9.92 -7.31
N LEU A 78 1.24 -8.86 -6.94
CA LEU A 78 1.79 -7.50 -6.86
C LEU A 78 2.85 -7.37 -5.79
N ILE A 79 2.67 -8.02 -4.63
CA ILE A 79 3.67 -8.06 -3.57
C ILE A 79 4.94 -8.75 -4.04
N LEU A 80 4.82 -9.93 -4.67
CA LEU A 80 5.98 -10.63 -5.24
C LEU A 80 6.72 -9.76 -6.26
N ILE A 81 5.99 -9.10 -7.16
CA ILE A 81 6.57 -8.17 -8.14
C ILE A 81 7.30 -7.04 -7.42
N SER A 82 6.70 -6.45 -6.37
CA SER A 82 7.32 -5.39 -5.60
C SER A 82 8.62 -5.84 -4.94
N PHE A 83 8.64 -7.04 -4.34
CA PHE A 83 9.86 -7.61 -3.77
C PHE A 83 10.95 -7.84 -4.82
N CYS A 84 10.60 -8.40 -5.98
CA CYS A 84 11.54 -8.61 -7.08
C CYS A 84 12.14 -7.28 -7.60
N ARG A 85 11.31 -6.26 -7.76
CA ARG A 85 11.71 -4.96 -8.33
C ARG A 85 12.17 -3.94 -7.30
N PHE A 86 12.19 -4.28 -6.01
CA PHE A 86 12.59 -3.35 -4.96
C PHE A 86 14.00 -2.77 -5.18
N LYS A 87 14.93 -3.61 -5.64
CA LYS A 87 16.32 -3.19 -5.92
C LYS A 87 16.38 -2.16 -7.06
N GLU A 88 15.58 -2.36 -8.09
CA GLU A 88 15.43 -1.44 -9.23
C GLU A 88 14.78 -0.13 -8.78
N LEU A 89 13.72 -0.20 -7.98
CA LEU A 89 13.05 0.96 -7.40
C LEU A 89 14.03 1.83 -6.60
N LYS A 90 14.85 1.21 -5.74
CA LYS A 90 15.86 1.92 -4.94
C LYS A 90 16.93 2.57 -5.82
N MET A 91 17.36 1.89 -6.88
CA MET A 91 18.30 2.46 -7.85
C MET A 91 17.68 3.64 -8.60
N CYS A 92 16.41 3.54 -8.98
CA CYS A 92 15.66 4.62 -9.62
C CYS A 92 15.59 5.85 -8.72
N LEU A 93 15.23 5.68 -7.44
CA LEU A 93 15.18 6.78 -6.47
C LEU A 93 16.54 7.46 -6.27
N ARG A 94 17.64 6.68 -6.26
CA ARG A 94 19.00 7.24 -6.19
C ARG A 94 19.37 8.05 -7.42
N LYS A 95 19.08 7.54 -8.62
CA LYS A 95 19.30 8.27 -9.87
C LYS A 95 18.50 9.57 -9.90
N LEU A 96 17.24 9.52 -9.48
CA LEU A 96 16.38 10.69 -9.40
C LEU A 96 16.93 11.74 -8.44
N ALA A 97 17.47 11.33 -7.28
CA ALA A 97 18.10 12.24 -6.34
C ALA A 97 19.33 12.95 -6.94
N ILE A 98 20.15 12.24 -7.74
CA ILE A 98 21.31 12.85 -8.42
C ILE A 98 20.84 13.86 -9.48
N VAL A 99 19.84 13.50 -10.29
CA VAL A 99 19.26 14.42 -11.29
C VAL A 99 18.70 15.67 -10.62
N ASP A 100 18.02 15.50 -9.48
CA ASP A 100 17.50 16.63 -8.72
C ASP A 100 18.61 17.54 -8.17
N ASP A 101 19.72 16.96 -7.66
CA ASP A 101 20.88 17.75 -7.22
C ASP A 101 21.52 18.52 -8.39
N THR A 102 21.56 17.95 -9.60
CA THR A 102 22.05 18.70 -10.79
C THR A 102 21.10 19.81 -11.23
N LEU A 103 19.79 19.60 -11.10
CA LEU A 103 18.77 20.60 -11.40
C LEU A 103 18.81 21.78 -10.42
N GLU A 104 19.17 21.54 -9.15
CA GLU A 104 19.43 22.61 -8.18
C GLU A 104 20.61 23.48 -8.62
N VAL A 105 21.70 22.88 -9.10
CA VAL A 105 22.86 23.62 -9.62
C VAL A 105 22.50 24.43 -10.87
N LEU A 106 21.56 23.95 -11.69
CA LEU A 106 21.02 24.65 -12.86
C LEU A 106 20.02 25.76 -12.49
N GLY A 107 19.77 26.01 -11.20
CA GLY A 107 18.97 27.13 -10.71
C GLY A 107 17.49 26.80 -10.45
N THR A 108 17.08 25.52 -10.50
CA THR A 108 15.71 25.14 -10.13
C THR A 108 15.59 24.93 -8.61
N PRO A 109 14.61 25.55 -7.93
CA PRO A 109 14.49 25.43 -6.48
C PRO A 109 13.94 24.06 -6.03
N LYS A 110 14.51 23.50 -4.97
CA LYS A 110 14.08 22.23 -4.37
C LYS A 110 12.68 22.32 -3.73
N GLU A 111 11.65 21.80 -4.40
CA GLU A 111 10.27 21.73 -3.89
C GLU A 111 9.95 20.48 -3.04
N TYR A 112 10.95 19.85 -2.40
CA TYR A 112 10.73 18.64 -1.58
C TYR A 112 9.69 18.79 -0.48
N GLN A 113 9.55 20.00 0.07
CA GLN A 113 8.53 20.29 1.07
C GLN A 113 7.12 20.18 0.48
N ARG A 114 6.94 20.69 -0.74
CA ARG A 114 5.67 20.61 -1.48
C ARG A 114 5.37 19.16 -1.84
N LEU A 115 6.36 18.41 -2.33
CA LEU A 115 6.21 16.99 -2.62
C LEU A 115 5.80 16.19 -1.38
N ARG A 116 6.49 16.41 -0.25
CA ARG A 116 6.16 15.75 1.02
C ARG A 116 4.74 16.08 1.47
N ASN A 117 4.31 17.33 1.36
CA ASN A 117 2.94 17.73 1.71
C ASN A 117 1.90 17.08 0.78
N TRP A 118 2.20 16.96 -0.52
CA TRP A 118 1.37 16.23 -1.47
C TRP A 118 1.22 14.76 -1.09
N ILE A 119 2.34 14.08 -0.78
CA ILE A 119 2.35 12.69 -0.34
C ILE A 119 1.53 12.50 0.94
N ILE A 120 1.70 13.40 1.92
CA ILE A 120 0.93 13.36 3.17
C ILE A 120 -0.57 13.53 2.88
N ARG A 121 -0.95 14.47 2.00
CA ARG A 121 -2.36 14.67 1.61
C ARG A 121 -2.96 13.43 0.97
N ILE A 122 -2.20 12.76 0.12
CA ILE A 122 -2.60 11.49 -0.50
C ILE A 122 -2.80 10.40 0.56
N ILE A 123 -1.86 10.25 1.50
CA ILE A 123 -1.96 9.28 2.59
C ILE A 123 -3.22 9.54 3.45
N ILE A 124 -3.48 10.80 3.78
CA ILE A 124 -4.69 11.20 4.52
C ILE A 124 -5.95 10.81 3.74
N GLY A 125 -5.99 11.05 2.43
CA GLY A 125 -7.10 10.65 1.57
C GLY A 125 -7.31 9.14 1.54
N TRP A 126 -6.23 8.36 1.47
CA TRP A 126 -6.29 6.89 1.52
C TRP A 126 -6.82 6.38 2.87
N LEU A 127 -6.36 6.95 3.99
CA LEU A 127 -6.89 6.62 5.31
C LEU A 127 -8.38 6.97 5.43
N ALA A 128 -8.77 8.17 4.97
CA ALA A 128 -10.17 8.59 4.95
C ALA A 128 -11.05 7.64 4.13
N TYR A 129 -10.55 7.13 3.00
CA TYR A 129 -11.25 6.13 2.19
C TYR A 129 -11.50 4.83 2.97
N ILE A 130 -10.48 4.31 3.66
CA ILE A 130 -10.61 3.09 4.50
C ILE A 130 -11.67 3.31 5.59
N PHE A 131 -11.59 4.43 6.31
CA PHE A 131 -12.55 4.75 7.37
C PHE A 131 -13.97 4.97 6.82
N SER A 132 -14.12 5.60 5.66
CA SER A 132 -15.42 5.80 5.02
C SER A 132 -16.06 4.47 4.62
N LYS A 133 -15.29 3.57 3.99
CA LYS A 133 -15.76 2.21 3.65
C LYS A 133 -16.16 1.45 4.91
N PHE A 134 -15.33 1.51 5.95
CA PHE A 134 -15.62 0.89 7.23
C PHE A 134 -16.93 1.40 7.84
N ALA A 135 -17.14 2.72 7.87
CA ALA A 135 -18.38 3.32 8.39
C ALA A 135 -19.60 2.88 7.56
N CYS A 136 -19.51 2.90 6.23
CA CYS A 136 -20.60 2.48 5.35
C CYS A 136 -21.03 1.03 5.60
N PHE A 137 -20.06 0.10 5.69
CA PHE A 137 -20.36 -1.31 5.96
C PHE A 137 -21.04 -1.53 7.31
N ASN A 138 -20.57 -0.85 8.36
CA ASN A 138 -21.20 -0.93 9.68
C ASN A 138 -22.65 -0.40 9.64
N ILE A 139 -22.90 0.71 8.95
CA ILE A 139 -24.27 1.25 8.83
C ILE A 139 -25.18 0.26 8.08
N ILE A 140 -24.72 -0.29 6.95
CA ILE A 140 -25.49 -1.27 6.19
C ILE A 140 -25.81 -2.49 7.07
N TYR A 141 -24.79 -3.05 7.73
CA TYR A 141 -24.97 -4.21 8.59
C TYR A 141 -25.96 -3.90 9.73
N TYR A 142 -25.92 -2.69 10.29
CA TYR A 142 -26.85 -2.25 11.35
C TYR A 142 -28.30 -2.23 10.91
N PHE A 143 -28.56 -1.81 9.68
CA PHE A 143 -29.91 -1.80 9.13
C PHE A 143 -30.45 -3.19 8.80
N PHE A 144 -29.58 -4.13 8.41
CA PHE A 144 -30.02 -5.46 7.97
C PHE A 144 -30.04 -6.53 9.08
N ASP A 145 -29.28 -6.36 10.17
CA ASP A 145 -29.20 -7.32 11.26
C ASP A 145 -29.74 -6.75 12.58
N ASN A 146 -30.95 -7.21 12.97
CA ASN A 146 -31.63 -6.80 14.22
C ASN A 146 -30.91 -7.28 15.50
N ASN A 147 -29.91 -8.17 15.41
CA ASN A 147 -29.17 -8.72 16.56
C ASN A 147 -27.76 -8.10 16.74
N TYR A 148 -27.66 -6.79 16.50
CA TYR A 148 -26.40 -6.04 16.41
C TYR A 148 -25.51 -6.01 17.69
N GLY A 149 -26.03 -6.44 18.83
CA GLY A 149 -25.47 -6.11 20.15
C GLY A 149 -24.13 -6.76 20.52
N ILE A 150 -23.83 -7.98 20.04
CA ILE A 150 -22.71 -8.78 20.57
C ILE A 150 -21.68 -9.17 19.50
N ASN A 151 -22.06 -9.27 18.23
CA ASN A 151 -21.17 -9.67 17.12
C ASN A 151 -20.66 -8.52 16.25
N SER A 152 -21.10 -7.27 16.48
CA SER A 152 -20.81 -6.14 15.57
C SER A 152 -19.31 -5.84 15.41
N THR A 153 -18.53 -5.92 16.50
CA THR A 153 -17.07 -5.70 16.44
C THR A 153 -16.34 -6.79 15.67
N PHE A 154 -16.75 -8.05 15.84
CA PHE A 154 -16.17 -9.19 15.13
C PHE A 154 -16.50 -9.14 13.63
N VAL A 155 -17.75 -8.82 13.28
CA VAL A 155 -18.17 -8.66 11.88
C VAL A 155 -17.41 -7.49 11.23
N ALA A 156 -17.30 -6.35 11.92
CA ALA A 156 -16.56 -5.19 11.43
C ALA A 156 -15.08 -5.51 11.19
N TYR A 157 -14.45 -6.29 12.09
CA TYR A 157 -13.09 -6.78 11.93
C TYR A 157 -12.94 -7.72 10.73
N MET A 158 -13.88 -8.65 10.54
CA MET A 158 -13.87 -9.57 9.40
C MET A 158 -14.01 -8.82 8.07
N VAL A 159 -14.87 -7.81 7.99
CA VAL A 159 -15.00 -6.96 6.78
C VAL A 159 -13.69 -6.23 6.47
N MET A 160 -13.00 -5.70 7.49
CA MET A 160 -11.68 -5.09 7.29
C MET A 160 -10.65 -6.08 6.74
N LEU A 161 -10.66 -7.33 7.22
CA LEU A 161 -9.74 -8.36 6.74
C LEU A 161 -10.02 -8.78 5.30
N VAL A 162 -11.30 -8.88 4.91
CA VAL A 162 -11.68 -9.24 3.54
C VAL A 162 -11.21 -8.15 2.55
N GLU A 163 -11.43 -6.87 2.89
CA GLU A 163 -11.06 -5.73 2.05
C GLU A 163 -9.55 -5.40 2.07
N TYR A 164 -8.77 -6.07 2.93
CA TYR A 164 -7.34 -5.79 3.10
C TYR A 164 -6.56 -5.85 1.78
N SER A 165 -6.81 -6.86 0.93
CA SER A 165 -6.19 -6.96 -0.40
C SER A 165 -6.48 -5.76 -1.29
N THR A 166 -7.69 -5.21 -1.25
CA THR A 166 -8.07 -4.01 -1.99
C THR A 166 -7.24 -2.81 -1.52
N TYR A 167 -7.08 -2.64 -0.21
CA TYR A 167 -6.28 -1.55 0.35
C TYR A 167 -4.81 -1.64 -0.05
N VAL A 168 -4.24 -2.84 -0.08
CA VAL A 168 -2.87 -3.10 -0.57
C VAL A 168 -2.74 -2.77 -2.05
N ILE A 169 -3.69 -3.15 -2.89
CA ILE A 169 -3.69 -2.81 -4.33
C ILE A 169 -3.72 -1.30 -4.53
N VAL A 170 -4.64 -0.60 -3.85
CA VAL A 170 -4.75 0.87 -3.94
C VAL A 170 -3.43 1.55 -3.54
N LEU A 171 -2.81 1.08 -2.46
CA LEU A 171 -1.53 1.61 -2.00
C LEU A 171 -0.40 1.34 -3.02
N ASN A 172 -0.37 0.16 -3.65
CA ASN A 172 0.61 -0.15 -4.69
C ASN A 172 0.44 0.73 -5.94
N ILE A 173 -0.80 0.95 -6.38
CA ILE A 173 -1.13 1.87 -7.46
C ILE A 173 -0.66 3.28 -7.10
N LEU A 174 -0.87 3.70 -5.86
CA LEU A 174 -0.46 5.01 -5.38
C LEU A 174 1.07 5.19 -5.39
N ILE A 175 1.82 4.21 -4.87
CA ILE A 175 3.28 4.20 -4.93
C ILE A 175 3.75 4.31 -6.37
N SER A 176 3.23 3.44 -7.25
CA SER A 176 3.58 3.43 -8.68
C SER A 176 3.25 4.76 -9.37
N ALA A 177 2.08 5.33 -9.11
CA ALA A 177 1.65 6.60 -9.68
C ALA A 177 2.53 7.78 -9.20
N THR A 178 2.92 7.81 -7.92
CA THR A 178 3.83 8.86 -7.42
C THR A 178 5.21 8.79 -8.08
N ILE A 179 5.76 7.59 -8.28
CA ILE A 179 7.06 7.39 -8.94
C ILE A 179 6.97 7.80 -10.42
N LEU A 180 5.93 7.36 -11.13
CA LEU A 180 5.70 7.74 -12.53
C LEU A 180 5.48 9.25 -12.69
N GLY A 181 4.70 9.86 -11.80
CA GLY A 181 4.48 11.30 -11.77
C GLY A 181 5.77 12.08 -11.58
N LEU A 182 6.64 11.61 -10.66
CA LEU A 182 7.98 12.17 -10.47
C LEU A 182 8.82 12.07 -11.75
N VAL A 183 8.96 10.89 -12.34
CA VAL A 183 9.73 10.68 -13.59
C VAL A 183 9.23 11.57 -14.72
N ARG A 184 7.90 11.75 -14.82
CA ARG A 184 7.29 12.64 -15.82
C ARG A 184 7.69 14.10 -15.62
N VAL A 185 7.69 14.60 -14.38
CA VAL A 185 8.11 15.99 -14.11
C VAL A 185 9.55 16.20 -14.59
N TYR A 186 10.47 15.28 -14.26
CA TYR A 186 11.88 15.41 -14.63
C TYR A 186 12.16 15.27 -16.14
N THR A 187 11.33 14.53 -16.88
CA THR A 187 11.51 14.34 -18.34
C THR A 187 11.00 15.50 -19.18
N PHE A 188 10.10 16.34 -18.65
CA PHE A 188 9.57 17.52 -19.37
C PHE A 188 10.23 18.84 -18.98
N THR A 189 11.01 18.88 -17.88
CA THR A 189 11.80 20.06 -17.47
C THR A 189 13.22 20.10 -18.03
N LEU A 190 13.64 19.08 -18.78
CA LEU A 190 14.96 18.95 -19.41
C LEU A 190 14.79 19.05 -20.92
#